data_AF-A0A2V6N5C6-F1
#
_entry.id   AF-A0A2V6N5C6-F1
#
_cell.length_a   1.000
_cell.length_b   1.000
_cell.length_c   1.000
_cell.angle_alpha   90.00
_cell.angle_beta   90.00
_cell.angle_gamma   90.00
#
_symmetry.space_group_name_H-M   'P 1'
#
loop_
_entity.id
_entity.type
_entity.pdbx_description
1 polymer ?
#
loop_
_entity_poly.entity_id
_entity_poly.type
_entity_poly.pdbx_seq_one_letter_code
_entity_poly.pdbx_strand_id
1 'polypeptide(L)'
;MHSGETETIEKPVAKTQKKSAPGNFVATPKAVATFADRHIGPNADEVAQMLRELGFENLDALLDATVPKNIWLNRPLELPKTKSETEALAELRALASKNKIARNFIGAGYSDTITPPVIQRNILENPGWYTAYTPYQAE
;
A
#
# COMPACT_ATOMS: atom_id res chain seq x y z
N MET A 1 -54.28 9.57 -74.75
CA MET A 1 -53.14 10.51 -74.79
C MET A 1 -52.72 10.73 -73.34
N HIS A 2 -51.76 9.93 -72.88
CA HIS A 2 -51.24 9.96 -71.51
C HIS A 2 -49.75 10.28 -71.61
N SER A 3 -49.37 11.42 -71.05
CA SER A 3 -48.00 11.90 -70.95
C SER A 3 -47.31 11.16 -69.82
N GLY A 4 -46.22 10.43 -70.13
CA GLY A 4 -45.34 9.81 -69.14
C GLY A 4 -44.14 10.70 -68.89
N GLU A 5 -44.00 11.18 -67.66
CA GLU A 5 -42.87 11.96 -67.17
C GLU A 5 -41.66 11.06 -66.87
N THR A 6 -40.47 11.62 -67.08
CA THR A 6 -39.16 10.98 -67.01
C THR A 6 -38.69 10.70 -65.57
N GLU A 7 -38.31 9.46 -65.30
CA GLU A 7 -37.59 9.04 -64.09
C GLU A 7 -36.23 9.75 -63.94
N THR A 8 -36.03 10.42 -62.80
CA THR A 8 -34.71 10.88 -62.35
C THR A 8 -34.27 9.99 -61.19
N ILE A 9 -33.17 9.26 -61.37
CA ILE A 9 -32.61 8.32 -60.39
C ILE A 9 -31.86 9.11 -59.29
N GLU A 10 -32.40 9.15 -58.07
CA GLU A 10 -31.66 9.60 -56.88
C GLU A 10 -30.73 8.51 -56.35
N LYS A 11 -29.46 8.87 -56.13
CA LYS A 11 -28.44 8.01 -55.51
C LYS A 11 -28.70 7.88 -53.99
N PRO A 12 -28.46 6.71 -53.37
CA PRO A 12 -28.66 6.54 -51.94
C PRO A 12 -27.60 7.31 -51.12
N VAL A 13 -28.07 8.15 -50.20
CA VAL A 13 -27.25 8.84 -49.20
C VAL A 13 -26.76 7.82 -48.17
N ALA A 14 -25.43 7.70 -48.03
CA ALA A 14 -24.79 6.86 -47.04
C ALA A 14 -25.17 7.31 -45.61
N LYS A 15 -25.65 6.37 -44.79
CA LYS A 15 -25.88 6.59 -43.35
C LYS A 15 -24.52 6.64 -42.64
N THR A 16 -24.11 7.84 -42.23
CA THR A 16 -22.95 8.06 -41.37
C THR A 16 -23.17 7.35 -40.02
N GLN A 17 -22.45 6.25 -39.78
CA GLN A 17 -22.36 5.65 -38.46
C GLN A 17 -21.64 6.63 -37.53
N LYS A 18 -22.33 7.09 -36.47
CA LYS A 18 -21.66 7.76 -35.35
C LYS A 18 -20.71 6.77 -34.69
N LYS A 19 -19.40 6.95 -34.88
CA LYS A 19 -18.39 6.30 -34.05
C LYS A 19 -18.67 6.67 -32.60
N SER A 20 -18.97 5.69 -31.77
CA SER A 20 -19.02 5.84 -30.32
C SER A 20 -17.65 6.35 -29.84
N ALA A 21 -17.66 7.42 -29.06
CA ALA A 21 -16.48 7.91 -28.37
C ALA A 21 -15.86 6.78 -27.53
N PRO A 22 -14.53 6.74 -27.35
CA PRO A 22 -13.94 5.79 -26.43
C PRO A 22 -14.58 6.01 -25.06
N GLY A 23 -15.24 4.97 -24.55
CA GLY A 23 -15.86 5.01 -23.24
C GLY A 23 -14.84 5.48 -22.23
N ASN A 24 -15.17 6.52 -21.48
CA ASN A 24 -14.42 6.90 -20.30
C ASN A 24 -14.35 5.65 -19.42
N PHE A 25 -13.17 5.02 -19.35
CA PHE A 25 -12.79 4.20 -18.23
C PHE A 25 -12.68 5.16 -17.04
N VAL A 26 -13.82 5.49 -16.43
CA VAL A 26 -13.82 6.01 -15.08
C VAL A 26 -13.38 4.83 -14.23
N ALA A 27 -12.06 4.69 -14.06
CA ALA A 27 -11.50 3.84 -13.04
C ALA A 27 -12.21 4.25 -11.74
N THR A 28 -13.00 3.34 -11.20
CA THR A 28 -13.57 3.49 -9.87
C THR A 28 -12.40 3.82 -8.96
N PRO A 29 -12.43 4.91 -8.18
CA PRO A 29 -11.30 5.29 -7.36
C PRO A 29 -10.94 4.11 -6.46
N LYS A 30 -9.79 3.49 -6.72
CA LYS A 30 -9.24 2.43 -5.89
C LYS A 30 -9.16 2.99 -4.48
N ALA A 31 -9.74 2.25 -3.51
CA ALA A 31 -9.66 2.63 -2.11
C ALA A 31 -8.20 2.99 -1.76
N VAL A 32 -8.01 4.09 -1.02
CA VAL A 32 -6.68 4.54 -0.62
C VAL A 32 -6.00 3.41 0.14
N ALA A 33 -4.84 2.95 -0.35
CA ALA A 33 -4.10 1.85 0.26
C ALA A 33 -3.74 2.20 1.71
N THR A 34 -4.01 1.27 2.63
CA THR A 34 -3.64 1.37 4.04
C THR A 34 -2.15 1.11 4.23
N PHE A 35 -1.63 1.34 5.45
CA PHE A 35 -0.29 0.88 5.79
C PHE A 35 -0.15 -0.64 5.68
N ALA A 36 -1.18 -1.38 6.12
CA ALA A 36 -1.18 -2.84 6.08
C ALA A 36 -1.01 -3.36 4.64
N ASP A 37 -1.67 -2.74 3.66
CA ASP A 37 -1.56 -3.12 2.25
C ASP A 37 -0.16 -2.89 1.65
N ARG A 38 0.67 -2.02 2.26
CA ARG A 38 2.07 -1.81 1.85
C ARG A 38 3.06 -2.62 2.67
N HIS A 39 2.68 -2.99 3.88
CA HIS A 39 3.54 -3.73 4.80
C HIS A 39 3.44 -5.24 4.59
N ILE A 40 2.23 -5.74 4.33
CA ILE A 40 1.97 -7.16 4.07
C ILE A 40 2.16 -7.39 2.57
N GLY A 41 3.16 -8.22 2.22
CA GLY A 41 3.51 -8.51 0.83
C GLY A 41 2.40 -9.24 0.05
N PRO A 42 1.93 -10.41 0.53
CA PRO A 42 0.90 -11.17 -0.18
C PRO A 42 -0.43 -10.44 -0.26
N ASN A 43 -0.95 -10.30 -1.49
CA ASN A 43 -2.30 -9.79 -1.72
C ASN A 43 -3.36 -10.90 -1.57
N ALA A 44 -4.65 -10.55 -1.69
CA ALA A 44 -5.75 -11.49 -1.49
C ALA A 44 -5.70 -12.73 -2.41
N ASP A 45 -5.31 -12.56 -3.68
CA ASP A 45 -5.25 -13.66 -4.64
C ASP A 45 -4.06 -14.59 -4.35
N GLU A 46 -2.91 -14.01 -3.96
CA GLU A 46 -1.73 -14.74 -3.53
C GLU A 46 -1.98 -15.52 -2.24
N VAL A 47 -2.65 -14.91 -1.25
CA VAL A 47 -3.07 -15.58 -0.02
C VAL A 47 -3.99 -16.75 -0.34
N ALA A 48 -4.99 -16.55 -1.22
CA ALA A 48 -5.89 -17.63 -1.62
C ALA A 48 -5.15 -18.76 -2.35
N GLN A 49 -4.14 -18.44 -3.17
CA GLN A 49 -3.29 -19.44 -3.81
C GLN A 49 -2.46 -20.24 -2.81
N MET A 50 -1.80 -19.56 -1.86
CA MET A 50 -1.00 -20.21 -0.82
C MET A 50 -1.86 -21.12 0.07
N LEU A 51 -3.07 -20.69 0.43
CA LEU A 51 -4.00 -21.50 1.23
C LEU A 51 -4.44 -22.76 0.49
N ARG A 52 -4.74 -22.66 -0.81
CA ARG A 52 -5.07 -23.83 -1.64
C ARG A 52 -3.92 -24.84 -1.69
N GLU A 53 -2.69 -24.37 -1.85
CA GLU A 53 -1.50 -25.25 -1.85
C GLU A 53 -1.32 -25.98 -0.53
N LEU A 54 -1.62 -25.31 0.59
CA LEU A 54 -1.59 -25.89 1.93
C LEU A 54 -2.83 -26.74 2.26
N GLY A 55 -3.86 -26.76 1.41
CA GLY A 55 -5.12 -27.50 1.64
C GLY A 55 -6.07 -26.85 2.66
N PHE A 56 -5.94 -25.55 2.92
CA PHE A 56 -6.84 -24.80 3.81
C PHE A 56 -7.82 -23.91 3.04
N GLU A 57 -9.04 -23.79 3.54
CA GLU A 57 -10.09 -22.98 2.91
C GLU A 57 -9.92 -21.47 3.15
N ASN A 58 -9.37 -21.10 4.31
CA ASN A 58 -9.19 -19.72 4.75
C ASN A 58 -8.11 -19.62 5.83
N LEU A 59 -7.77 -18.40 6.22
CA LEU A 59 -6.75 -18.13 7.22
C LEU A 59 -7.16 -18.63 8.63
N ASP A 60 -8.45 -18.57 8.99
CA ASP A 60 -8.94 -19.04 10.29
C ASP A 60 -8.73 -20.55 10.44
N ALA A 61 -8.98 -21.33 9.38
CA ALA A 61 -8.74 -22.77 9.37
C ALA A 61 -7.25 -23.12 9.55
N LEU A 62 -6.36 -22.33 8.94
CA LEU A 62 -4.91 -22.48 9.14
C LEU A 62 -4.50 -22.15 10.58
N LEU A 63 -5.05 -21.08 11.17
CA LEU A 63 -4.78 -20.69 12.56
C LEU A 63 -5.27 -21.75 13.54
N ASP A 64 -6.49 -22.27 13.35
CA ASP A 64 -7.09 -23.34 14.15
C ASP A 64 -6.21 -24.61 14.20
N ALA A 65 -5.57 -24.94 13.07
CA ALA A 65 -4.68 -26.09 12.98
C ALA A 65 -3.27 -25.84 13.55
N THR A 66 -2.85 -24.57 13.71
CA THR A 66 -1.47 -24.20 14.06
C THR A 66 -1.32 -23.80 15.52
N VAL A 67 -2.26 -23.01 16.06
CA VAL A 67 -2.14 -22.42 17.40
C VAL A 67 -3.14 -23.10 18.34
N PRO A 68 -2.71 -23.71 19.47
CA PRO A 68 -3.62 -24.31 20.43
C PRO A 68 -4.65 -23.32 21.00
N LYS A 69 -5.95 -23.66 20.91
CA LYS A 69 -7.06 -22.76 21.32
C LYS A 69 -7.00 -22.30 22.78
N ASN A 70 -6.39 -23.09 23.67
CA ASN A 70 -6.29 -22.76 25.09
C ASN A 70 -5.36 -21.58 25.39
N ILE A 71 -4.51 -21.16 24.45
CA ILE A 71 -3.64 -19.99 24.58
C ILE A 71 -4.09 -18.82 23.70
N TRP A 72 -5.26 -18.92 23.07
CA TRP A 72 -5.78 -17.84 22.24
C TRP A 72 -6.23 -16.65 23.07
N LEU A 73 -6.04 -15.47 22.50
CA LEU A 73 -6.64 -14.26 23.05
C LEU A 73 -8.11 -14.20 22.64
N ASN A 74 -9.02 -14.48 23.58
CA ASN A 74 -10.47 -14.52 23.33
C ASN A 74 -11.13 -13.13 23.23
N ARG A 75 -10.35 -12.09 22.92
CA ARG A 75 -10.82 -10.74 22.69
C ARG A 75 -9.92 -10.05 21.67
N PRO A 76 -10.44 -9.09 20.90
CA PRO A 76 -9.59 -8.20 20.11
C PRO A 76 -8.58 -7.45 20.99
N LEU A 77 -7.46 -7.04 20.41
CA LEU A 77 -6.52 -6.16 21.10
C LEU A 77 -7.18 -4.79 21.34
N GLU A 78 -7.06 -4.28 22.56
CA GLU A 78 -7.53 -2.94 22.94
C GLU A 78 -6.52 -1.88 22.47
N LEU A 79 -6.56 -1.57 21.17
CA LEU A 79 -5.67 -0.60 20.54
C LEU A 79 -6.44 0.64 20.05
N PRO A 80 -5.78 1.81 19.95
CA PRO A 80 -6.35 2.96 19.29
C PRO A 80 -6.72 2.64 17.84
N LYS A 81 -7.65 3.41 17.28
CA LYS A 81 -8.00 3.30 15.85
C LYS A 81 -6.75 3.46 14.98
N THR A 82 -6.71 2.68 13.90
CA THR A 82 -5.66 2.77 12.90
C THR A 82 -5.56 4.19 12.35
N LYS A 83 -4.32 4.66 12.18
CA LYS A 83 -4.00 5.93 11.55
C LYS A 83 -3.35 5.68 10.20
N SER A 84 -3.56 6.58 9.26
CA SER A 84 -2.72 6.64 8.06
C SER A 84 -1.27 6.99 8.44
N GLU A 85 -0.33 6.71 7.55
CA GLU A 85 1.09 7.05 7.81
C GLU A 85 1.30 8.55 8.04
N THR A 86 0.56 9.40 7.32
CA THR A 86 0.66 10.86 7.46
C THR A 86 0.16 11.32 8.82
N GLU A 87 -0.96 10.77 9.30
CA GLU A 87 -1.50 11.06 10.63
C GLU A 87 -0.57 10.57 11.74
N ALA A 88 -0.04 9.34 11.62
CA ALA A 88 0.90 8.79 12.59
C ALA A 88 2.17 9.64 12.70
N LEU A 89 2.74 10.06 11.57
CA LEU A 89 3.93 10.91 11.55
C LEU A 89 3.65 12.30 12.13
N ALA A 90 2.49 12.89 11.85
CA ALA A 90 2.10 14.19 12.41
C ALA A 90 1.94 14.13 13.94
N GLU A 91 1.30 13.08 14.45
CA GLU A 91 1.17 12.85 15.88
C GLU A 91 2.54 12.67 16.56
N LEU A 92 3.42 11.84 16.00
CA LEU A 92 4.75 11.63 16.55
C LEU A 92 5.57 12.92 16.59
N ARG A 93 5.46 13.78 15.56
CA ARG A 93 6.06 15.12 15.58
C ARG A 93 5.49 16.02 16.68
N ALA A 94 4.18 15.98 16.90
CA ALA A 94 3.52 16.74 17.97
C ALA A 94 3.89 16.24 19.37
N LEU A 95 4.20 14.95 19.53
CA LEU A 95 4.74 14.41 20.78
C LEU A 95 6.20 14.82 20.97
N ALA A 96 7.03 14.66 19.93
CA ALA A 96 8.44 15.01 19.96
C ALA A 96 8.70 16.49 20.25
N SER A 97 7.81 17.40 19.81
CA SER A 97 7.93 18.84 20.06
C SER A 97 7.80 19.23 21.53
N LYS A 98 7.32 18.33 22.40
CA LYS A 98 7.26 18.56 23.85
C LYS A 98 8.62 18.37 24.52
N ASN A 99 9.59 17.76 23.85
CA ASN A 99 10.94 17.56 24.37
C ASN A 99 11.70 18.89 24.43
N LYS A 100 12.52 19.08 25.47
CA LYS A 100 13.41 20.24 25.61
C LYS A 100 14.82 19.88 25.20
N ILE A 101 15.27 20.41 24.07
CA ILE A 101 16.64 20.25 23.59
C ILE A 101 17.51 21.31 24.29
N ALA A 102 18.54 20.87 25.00
CA ALA A 102 19.48 21.74 25.72
C ALA A 102 20.92 21.30 25.43
N ARG A 103 21.87 22.23 25.58
CA ARG A 103 23.30 21.88 25.61
C ARG A 103 23.57 21.16 26.93
N ASN A 104 23.80 19.85 26.84
CA ASN A 104 23.92 19.00 28.01
C ASN A 104 25.40 18.64 28.26
N PHE A 105 25.90 19.00 29.43
CA PHE A 105 27.27 18.70 29.89
C PHE A 105 27.29 17.82 31.14
N ILE A 106 26.21 17.07 31.41
CA ILE A 106 26.14 16.15 32.56
C ILE A 106 27.22 15.05 32.47
N GLY A 107 27.55 14.60 31.26
CA GLY A 107 28.47 13.49 31.06
C GLY A 107 27.83 12.14 31.40
N ALA A 108 28.42 11.40 32.35
CA ALA A 108 27.96 10.08 32.78
C ALA A 108 27.89 9.02 31.64
N GLY A 109 28.87 9.06 30.73
CA GLY A 109 28.99 8.09 29.63
C GLY A 109 28.37 8.54 28.31
N TYR A 110 27.70 9.71 28.28
CA TYR A 110 27.18 10.31 27.06
C TYR A 110 27.76 11.71 26.85
N SER A 111 28.13 12.03 25.62
CA SER A 111 28.61 13.34 25.21
C SER A 111 28.08 13.66 23.83
N ASP A 112 27.61 14.89 23.64
CA ASP A 112 27.08 15.33 22.35
C ASP A 112 28.16 15.30 21.27
N THR A 113 27.75 15.11 20.02
CA THR A 113 28.68 15.01 18.88
C THR A 113 28.03 15.50 17.59
N ILE A 114 28.85 16.02 16.69
CA ILE A 114 28.41 16.33 15.33
C ILE A 114 28.44 15.04 14.53
N THR A 115 27.27 14.45 14.29
CA THR A 115 27.16 13.34 13.32
C THR A 115 27.43 13.90 11.92
N PRO A 116 28.48 13.46 11.21
CA PRO A 116 28.77 13.98 9.88
C PRO A 116 27.57 13.77 8.94
N PRO A 117 27.07 14.82 8.26
CA PRO A 117 25.86 14.71 7.45
C PRO A 117 25.93 13.63 6.36
N VAL A 118 27.13 13.39 5.82
CA VAL A 118 27.38 12.33 4.83
C VAL A 118 27.18 10.92 5.43
N ILE A 119 27.49 10.71 6.71
CA ILE A 119 27.28 9.43 7.40
C ILE A 119 25.79 9.28 7.73
N GLN A 120 25.15 10.34 8.25
CA GLN A 120 23.71 10.31 8.54
C GLN A 120 22.90 9.94 7.29
N ARG A 121 23.11 10.66 6.19
CA ARG A 121 22.28 10.51 5.00
C ARG A 121 22.51 9.21 4.23
N ASN A 122 23.76 8.74 4.16
CA ASN A 122 24.15 7.64 3.27
C ASN A 122 24.30 6.29 3.99
N ILE A 123 24.36 6.28 5.32
CA ILE A 123 24.45 5.06 6.14
C ILE A 123 23.21 4.94 7.03
N LEU A 124 23.03 5.85 7.99
CA LEU A 124 21.95 5.73 8.98
C LEU A 124 20.54 5.80 8.38
N GLU A 125 20.33 6.66 7.38
CA GLU A 125 19.05 6.85 6.69
C GLU A 125 18.96 6.05 5.38
N ASN A 126 19.86 5.11 5.13
CA ASN A 126 19.90 4.31 3.92
C ASN A 126 19.52 2.83 4.20
N PRO A 127 18.38 2.34 3.67
CA PRO A 127 17.96 0.96 3.92
C PRO A 127 18.98 -0.07 3.46
N GLY A 128 19.82 0.21 2.45
CA GLY A 128 20.89 -0.71 2.04
C GLY A 128 21.94 -0.98 3.12
N TRP A 129 22.00 -0.16 4.17
CA TRP A 129 22.91 -0.33 5.31
C TRP A 129 22.24 -0.88 6.57
N TYR A 130 20.94 -0.64 6.78
CA TYR A 130 20.27 -1.01 8.04
C TYR A 130 19.26 -2.15 7.93
N THR A 131 18.95 -2.66 6.73
CA THR A 131 18.02 -3.79 6.58
C THR A 131 18.71 -5.15 6.61
N ALA A 132 20.01 -5.21 6.29
CA ALA A 132 20.79 -6.43 6.46
C ALA A 132 20.89 -6.80 7.94
N TYR A 133 21.00 -8.10 8.23
CA TYR A 133 21.20 -8.59 9.59
C TYR A 133 22.67 -8.96 9.83
N THR A 134 22.94 -9.80 10.84
CA THR A 134 24.28 -10.34 11.07
C THR A 134 24.80 -10.99 9.78
N PRO A 135 26.07 -10.73 9.39
CA PRO A 135 26.65 -11.26 8.16
C PRO A 135 26.99 -12.75 8.31
N TYR A 136 25.96 -13.60 8.38
CA TYR A 136 26.10 -15.06 8.37
C TYR A 136 26.50 -15.59 6.99
N GLN A 137 26.23 -14.83 5.94
CA GLN A 137 26.71 -15.07 4.57
C GLN A 137 27.70 -13.96 4.25
N ALA A 138 28.95 -14.33 3.97
CA ALA A 138 30.06 -13.39 3.90
C ALA A 138 30.30 -12.85 2.49
N GLU A 139 29.99 -13.65 1.47
CA GLU A 139 29.99 -13.31 0.04
C GLU A 139 28.91 -12.30 -0.32
#